data_AF-X1V6F8-F1
#
_entry.id   AF-X1V6F8-F1
#
_cell.length_a   1.000
_cell.length_b   1.000
_cell.length_c   1.000
_cell.angle_alpha   90.00
_cell.angle_beta   90.00
_cell.angle_gamma   90.00
#
_symmetry.space_group_name_H-M   'P 1'
#
loop_
_entity.id
_entity.type
_entity.pdbx_description
1 polymer ?
#
loop_
_entity_poly.entity_id
_entity_poly.type
_entity_poly.pdbx_seq_one_letter_code
_entity_poly.pdbx_strand_id
1 'polypeptide(L)' 'MFRNKVYIVGVGPGSPKYLTREAEEAIREASVIVGWELDLLPARHLIDGSKIHPLQGERD' A
#
# COMPACT_ATOMS: atom_id res chain seq x y z
N MET A 1 8.50 12.68 -18.14
CA MET A 1 7.38 13.38 -17.46
C MET A 1 7.08 12.65 -16.17
N PHE A 2 7.44 13.20 -15.01
CA PHE A 2 7.00 12.64 -13.73
C PHE A 2 5.50 12.91 -13.60
N ARG A 3 4.67 11.88 -13.74
CA ARG A 3 3.24 12.01 -13.44
C ARG A 3 3.09 11.78 -11.96
N ASN A 4 2.79 12.83 -11.21
CA ASN A 4 2.38 12.74 -9.80
C ASN A 4 1.01 12.04 -9.78
N LYS A 5 1.01 10.71 -9.78
CA LYS A 5 -0.19 9.88 -9.72
C LYS A 5 -0.45 9.48 -8.29
N VAL A 6 -1.73 9.37 -7.95
CA VAL A 6 -2.19 8.80 -6.69
C VAL A 6 -3.11 7.64 -7.04
N TYR A 7 -2.95 6.53 -6.33
CA TYR A 7 -3.77 5.34 -6.46
C TYR A 7 -4.41 5.05 -5.11
N ILE A 8 -5.69 4.66 -5.11
CA ILE A 8 -6.32 4.02 -3.97
C ILE A 8 -6.29 2.52 -4.26
N VAL A 9 -5.59 1.78 -3.42
CA VAL A 9 -5.34 0.34 -3.62
C VAL A 9 -6.02 -0.43 -2.50
N GLY A 10 -6.89 -1.37 -2.85
CA GLY A 10 -7.43 -2.33 -1.90
C GLY A 10 -6.42 -3.45 -1.65
N VAL A 11 -6.06 -3.68 -0.40
CA VAL A 11 -5.09 -4.72 0.02
C VAL A 11 -5.74 -6.08 0.34
N GLY A 12 -7.06 -6.15 0.21
CA GLY A 12 -7.85 -7.32 0.53
C GLY A 12 -8.04 -7.55 2.04
N PRO A 13 -8.65 -8.68 2.44
CA PRO A 13 -9.09 -8.92 3.81
C PRO A 13 -7.98 -9.39 4.78
N GLY A 14 -6.69 -9.23 4.42
CA GLY A 14 -5.57 -9.45 5.35
C GLY A 14 -4.50 -10.47 4.92
N SER A 15 -4.79 -11.38 3.98
CA SER A 15 -3.79 -12.33 3.48
C SER A 15 -3.18 -11.85 2.16
N PRO A 16 -1.84 -11.92 1.97
CA PRO A 16 -1.17 -11.51 0.73
C PRO A 16 -1.73 -12.16 -0.54
N LYS A 17 -2.29 -13.38 -0.43
CA LYS A 17 -2.89 -14.12 -1.55
C LYS A 17 -4.09 -13.41 -2.21
N TYR A 18 -4.66 -12.39 -1.56
CA TYR A 18 -5.80 -11.62 -2.07
C TYR A 18 -5.38 -10.35 -2.81
N LEU A 19 -4.08 -10.04 -2.87
CA LEU A 19 -3.60 -8.95 -3.72
C LEU A 19 -3.81 -9.32 -5.19
N THR A 20 -4.32 -8.37 -5.96
CA THR A 20 -4.31 -8.50 -7.43
C THR A 20 -2.94 -8.11 -7.94
N ARG A 21 -2.59 -8.57 -9.14
CA ARG A 21 -1.33 -8.22 -9.78
C ARG A 21 -1.17 -6.70 -9.95
N GLU A 22 -2.27 -6.02 -10.28
CA GLU A 22 -2.30 -4.56 -10.42
C GLU A 22 -2.05 -3.84 -9.09
N ALA A 23 -2.54 -4.38 -7.97
CA ALA A 23 -2.25 -3.86 -6.64
C ALA A 23 -0.77 -4.03 -6.30
N GLU A 24 -0.18 -5.19 -6.60
CA GLU A 24 1.24 -5.42 -6.36
C GLU A 24 2.12 -4.47 -7.17
N GLU A 25 1.82 -4.28 -8.46
CA GLU A 25 2.55 -3.36 -9.34
C GLU A 25 2.47 -1.93 -8.82
N ALA A 26 1.27 -1.44 -8.48
CA ALA A 26 1.08 -0.10 -7.95
C ALA A 26 1.85 0.12 -6.63
N ILE A 27 1.90 -0.88 -5.75
CA ILE A 27 2.62 -0.80 -4.48
C ILE A 27 4.13 -0.79 -4.70
N ARG A 28 4.66 -1.65 -5.58
CA ARG A 28 6.10 -1.73 -5.88
C ARG A 28 6.63 -0.45 -6.53
N GLU A 29 5.84 0.19 -7.38
CA GLU A 29 6.25 1.44 -8.05
C GLU A 29 6.10 2.68 -7.16
N ALA A 30 5.37 2.57 -6.05
CA ALA A 30 5.10 3.70 -5.18
C ALA A 30 6.35 4.13 -4.38
N SER A 31 6.78 5.37 -4.60
CA SER A 31 7.84 5.99 -3.79
C SER A 31 7.35 6.36 -2.38
N VAL A 32 6.04 6.60 -2.24
CA VAL A 32 5.39 6.98 -0.99
C VAL A 32 4.13 6.15 -0.81
N ILE A 33 3.96 5.57 0.37
CA ILE A 33 2.77 4.78 0.75
C ILE A 33 2.15 5.39 2.00
N VAL A 34 0.83 5.56 1.96
CA VAL A 34 0.01 6.08 3.05
C VAL A 34 -1.05 5.04 3.37
N GLY A 35 -1.14 4.62 4.63
CA GLY A 35 -2.10 3.59 5.05
C GLY A 35 -1.99 3.26 6.54
N TRP A 36 -2.97 2.50 7.04
CA TRP A 36 -2.93 1.96 8.39
C TRP A 36 -1.99 0.77 8.48
N GLU A 37 -1.40 0.54 9.65
CA GLU A 37 -0.46 -0.58 9.85
C GLU A 37 -1.08 -1.92 9.42
N LEU A 38 -2.33 -2.18 9.81
CA LEU A 38 -3.03 -3.43 9.47
C LEU A 38 -3.26 -3.60 7.96
N ASP A 39 -3.50 -2.50 7.24
CA ASP A 39 -3.68 -2.54 5.78
C ASP A 39 -2.35 -2.78 5.06
N LEU A 40 -1.22 -2.43 5.69
CA LEU A 40 0.10 -2.62 5.09
C LEU A 40 0.66 -4.03 5.32
N LEU A 41 0.18 -4.77 6.33
CA LEU A 41 0.64 -6.12 6.63
C LEU A 41 0.57 -7.10 5.43
N PRO A 42 -0.52 -7.16 4.63
CA PRO A 42 -0.61 -8.06 3.49
C PRO A 42 0.43 -7.75 2.40
N ALA A 43 0.80 -6.48 2.27
CA ALA A 43 1.72 -5.98 1.26
C ALA A 43 3.16 -5.77 1.80
N ARG A 44 3.46 -6.16 3.04
CA ARG A 44 4.74 -5.83 3.69
C ARG A 44 5.99 -6.31 2.94
N HIS A 45 5.87 -7.35 2.13
CA HIS A 45 6.95 -7.89 1.30
C HIS A 45 7.19 -7.09 0.00
N LEU A 46 6.34 -6.10 -0.30
CA LEU A 46 6.38 -5.27 -1.51
C LEU A 46 6.85 -3.84 -1.25
N ILE A 47 6.83 -3.41 0.02
CA ILE A 47 7.07 -2.01 0.42
C ILE A 47 8.54 -1.72 0.78
N ASP A 48 9.46 -2.62 0.44
CA ASP A 48 10.87 -2.44 0.72
C ASP A 48 11.43 -1.26 -0.10
N GLY A 49 11.98 -0.26 0.58
CA GLY A 49 12.48 0.98 -0.03
C GLY A 49 11.44 2.10 -0.21
N SER A 50 10.14 1.86 0.02
CA SER A 50 9.11 2.92 -0.03
C SER A 50 9.10 3.74 1.26
N LYS A 51 8.86 5.06 1.14
CA LYS A 51 8.64 5.91 2.31
C LYS A 51 7.21 5.69 2.83
N ILE A 52 7.08 5.15 4.03
CA ILE A 52 5.78 4.89 4.66
C ILE A 52 5.38 6.09 5.53
N HIS A 53 4.18 6.61 5.32
CA HIS A 53 3.51 7.57 6.19
C HIS A 53 2.29 6.89 6.83
N PRO A 54 2.39 6.40 8.08
CA PRO A 54 1.28 5.75 8.74
C PRO A 54 0.15 6.75 8.94
N LEU A 55 -1.08 6.32 8.65
CA LEU A 55 -2.27 7.07 9.06
C LEU A 55 -2.44 6.93 10.57
N GLN A 56 -2.66 8.07 11.25
CA GLN A 56 -3.04 8.12 12.66
C GLN A 56 -4.50 8.54 12.75
N GLY A 57 -5.24 7.87 13.62
CA GLY A 57 -6.63 8.18 13.94
C GLY A 57 -7.28 7.03 14.69
N GLU A 58 -8.32 7.34 15.42
CA GLU A 58 -9.12 6.36 16.16
C GLU A 58 -10.01 5.60 15.17
N ARG A 59 -10.32 4.34 15.48
CA ARG A 59 -11.38 3.63 14.76
C ARG A 59 -12.68 4.24 15.27
N ASP A 60 -13.30 5.09 14.45
CA ASP A 60 -14.67 5.56 14.68
C ASP A 60 -15.65 4.38 14.85
#